data_AF-A0A432F6H2-F1
#
_entry.id   AF-A0A432F6H2-F1
#
_cell.length_a   1.000
_cell.length_b   1.000
_cell.length_c   1.000
_cell.angle_alpha   90.00
_cell.angle_beta   90.00
_cell.angle_gamma   90.00
#
_symmetry.space_group_name_H-M   'P 1'
#
loop_
_entity.id
_entity.type
_entity.pdbx_description
1 polymer ?
#
loop_
_entity_poly.entity_id
_entity_poly.type
_entity_poly.pdbx_seq_one_letter_code
_entity_poly.pdbx_strand_id
1 'polypeptide(L)'
;MGVAMAKVGTDEQLADLTRHFSKRKPKPFIRVVRGDIPVGRAHYATRCASCHGTKGEGKPEIQSPPVNVQEDWFLLDQLRKYANGQRTVHPRDAGGVMMKAALAGLSPDDLRSVVAYIARDLTVTPPLQKVGPPKK
;
A
#
# COMPACT_ATOMS: atom_id res chain seq x y z
N MET A 1 9.18 11.98 -10.56
CA MET A 1 9.09 12.41 -9.14
C MET A 1 8.80 13.90 -9.13
N GLY A 2 7.90 14.38 -8.26
CA GLY A 2 7.44 15.77 -8.29
C GLY A 2 8.53 16.82 -8.00
N VAL A 3 8.32 18.05 -8.45
CA VAL A 3 9.21 19.22 -8.30
C VAL A 3 9.70 19.49 -6.87
N ALA A 4 8.99 19.02 -5.84
CA ALA A 4 9.41 19.17 -4.45
C ALA A 4 10.59 18.26 -4.06
N MET A 5 10.62 17.02 -4.56
CA MET A 5 11.73 16.10 -4.27
C MET A 5 13.01 16.50 -5.01
N ALA A 6 12.88 17.16 -6.16
CA ALA A 6 14.02 17.71 -6.89
C ALA A 6 14.80 18.80 -6.12
N LYS A 7 14.22 19.35 -5.05
CA LYS A 7 14.87 20.34 -4.16
C LYS A 7 15.57 19.73 -2.95
N VAL A 8 15.42 18.42 -2.74
CA VAL A 8 16.16 17.69 -1.70
C VAL A 8 17.45 17.22 -2.32
N GLY A 9 18.52 17.97 -2.08
CA GLY A 9 19.83 17.77 -2.70
C GLY A 9 20.82 17.00 -1.84
N THR A 10 20.55 16.86 -0.54
CA THR A 10 21.48 16.20 0.40
C THR A 10 20.77 15.17 1.28
N ASP A 11 21.55 14.19 1.74
CA ASP A 11 21.08 13.16 2.68
C ASP A 11 20.61 13.77 4.01
N GLU A 12 21.23 14.89 4.41
CA GLU A 12 20.87 15.62 5.62
C GLU A 12 19.49 16.29 5.51
N GLN A 13 19.19 16.90 4.35
CA GLN A 13 17.84 17.42 4.07
C GLN A 13 16.80 16.29 4.04
N LEU A 14 17.15 15.11 3.52
CA LEU A 14 16.27 13.95 3.53
C LEU A 14 16.04 13.42 4.95
N ALA A 15 17.09 13.37 5.77
CA ALA A 15 17.00 12.96 7.18
C ALA A 15 16.10 13.90 7.99
N ASP A 16 16.21 15.21 7.76
CA ASP A 16 15.37 16.21 8.42
C ASP A 16 13.90 16.11 8.02
N LEU A 17 13.62 15.92 6.73
CA LEU A 17 12.26 15.66 6.25
C LEU A 17 11.69 14.39 6.87
N THR A 18 12.47 13.32 6.94
CA THR A 18 12.06 12.06 7.57
C THR A 18 11.71 12.29 9.04
N ARG A 19 12.58 12.98 9.79
CA ARG A 19 12.34 13.34 11.19
C ARG A 19 11.07 14.18 11.36
N HIS A 20 10.81 15.09 10.43
CA HIS A 20 9.65 15.95 10.44
C HIS A 20 8.34 15.16 10.26
N PHE A 21 8.25 14.32 9.22
CA PHE A 21 7.04 13.57 8.91
C PHE A 21 6.75 12.46 9.93
N SER A 22 7.78 11.83 10.51
CA SER A 22 7.60 10.81 11.56
C SER A 22 6.90 11.33 12.81
N LYS A 23 6.89 12.65 13.06
CA LYS A 23 6.19 13.27 14.21
C LYS A 23 4.75 13.70 13.90
N ARG A 24 4.30 13.59 12.64
CA ARG A 24 2.97 14.05 12.23
C ARG A 24 1.92 12.98 12.56
N LYS A 25 0.76 13.42 13.04
CA LYS A 25 -0.42 12.55 13.20
C LYS A 25 -1.00 12.26 11.81
N PRO A 26 -1.16 10.98 11.41
CA PRO A 26 -1.83 10.63 10.16
C PRO A 26 -3.24 11.21 10.14
N LYS A 27 -3.61 11.83 9.02
CA LYS A 27 -5.01 12.22 8.82
C LYS A 27 -5.80 10.98 8.40
N PRO A 28 -7.03 10.84 8.89
CA PRO A 28 -7.91 9.81 8.37
C PRO A 28 -8.23 10.09 6.88
N PHE A 29 -8.58 9.05 6.12
CA PHE A 29 -8.91 9.15 4.69
C PHE A 29 -10.25 8.48 4.37
N ILE A 30 -10.83 8.83 3.21
CA ILE A 30 -12.05 8.20 2.70
C ILE A 30 -11.66 6.94 1.94
N ARG A 31 -12.30 5.82 2.26
CA ARG A 31 -12.16 4.57 1.49
C ARG A 31 -13.00 4.67 0.22
N VAL A 32 -12.37 4.52 -0.94
CA VAL A 32 -13.00 4.66 -2.26
C VAL A 32 -12.93 3.39 -3.10
N VAL A 33 -12.06 2.44 -2.74
CA VAL A 33 -11.88 1.18 -3.49
C VAL A 33 -12.90 0.15 -3.04
N ARG A 34 -13.64 -0.41 -4.00
CA ARG A 34 -14.60 -1.52 -3.80
C ARG A 34 -14.07 -2.79 -4.43
N GLY A 35 -14.37 -3.93 -3.81
CA GLY A 35 -13.99 -5.27 -4.29
C GLY A 35 -14.61 -6.36 -3.43
N ASP A 36 -14.43 -7.61 -3.83
CA ASP A 36 -14.91 -8.78 -3.12
C ASP A 36 -13.99 -9.08 -1.92
N ILE A 37 -14.51 -8.94 -0.70
CA ILE A 37 -13.69 -9.07 0.51
C ILE A 37 -13.22 -10.53 0.75
N PRO A 38 -14.06 -11.57 0.63
CA PRO A 38 -13.61 -12.95 0.64
C PRO A 38 -12.46 -13.25 -0.33
N VAL A 39 -12.56 -12.81 -1.60
CA VAL A 39 -11.50 -12.97 -2.61
C VAL A 39 -10.23 -12.22 -2.19
N GLY A 40 -10.37 -10.97 -1.76
CA GLY A 40 -9.26 -10.15 -1.29
C GLY A 40 -8.51 -10.77 -0.11
N ARG A 41 -9.26 -11.33 0.85
CA ARG A 41 -8.70 -12.04 2.01
C ARG A 41 -7.91 -13.28 1.59
N ALA A 42 -8.44 -14.08 0.66
CA ALA A 42 -7.77 -15.28 0.17
C ALA A 42 -6.46 -14.97 -0.55
N HIS A 43 -6.46 -13.99 -1.45
CA HIS A 43 -5.24 -13.53 -2.12
C HIS A 43 -4.23 -12.94 -1.14
N TYR A 44 -4.69 -12.13 -0.17
CA TYR A 44 -3.80 -11.54 0.83
C TYR A 44 -3.09 -12.62 1.66
N ALA A 45 -3.84 -13.62 2.14
CA ALA A 45 -3.29 -14.70 2.94
C ALA A 45 -2.26 -15.53 2.18
N THR A 46 -2.51 -15.81 0.90
CA THR A 46 -1.67 -16.70 0.08
C THR A 46 -0.46 -16.01 -0.55
N ARG A 47 -0.54 -14.70 -0.81
CA ARG A 47 0.48 -13.98 -1.61
C ARG A 47 1.14 -12.82 -0.88
N CYS A 48 0.48 -12.21 0.09
CA CYS A 48 0.91 -10.92 0.67
C CYS A 48 1.42 -11.06 2.11
N ALA A 49 0.73 -11.86 2.93
CA ALA A 49 0.93 -11.91 4.37
C ALA A 49 2.34 -12.39 4.79
N SER A 50 2.99 -13.23 3.97
CA SER A 50 4.35 -13.72 4.25
C SER A 50 5.38 -12.59 4.32
N CYS A 51 5.21 -11.53 3.52
CA CYS A 51 6.10 -10.38 3.47
C CYS A 51 5.52 -9.16 4.21
N HIS A 52 4.21 -8.89 4.09
CA HIS A 52 3.58 -7.70 4.68
C HIS A 52 3.00 -7.93 6.08
N GLY A 53 3.11 -9.13 6.63
CA GLY A 53 2.54 -9.49 7.93
C GLY A 53 1.05 -9.85 7.83
N THR A 54 0.54 -10.59 8.80
CA THR A 54 -0.86 -11.07 8.77
C THR A 54 -1.85 -9.93 9.00
N LYS A 55 -1.41 -8.84 9.64
CA LYS A 55 -2.19 -7.62 9.88
C LYS A 55 -1.77 -6.46 8.98
N GLY A 56 -0.90 -6.69 8.00
CA GLY A 56 -0.38 -5.65 7.09
C GLY A 56 0.60 -4.69 7.75
N GLU A 57 1.21 -5.08 8.86
CA GLU A 57 2.13 -4.30 9.69
C GLU A 57 3.54 -4.14 9.09
N GLY A 58 3.84 -4.85 8.00
CA GLY A 58 5.15 -4.88 7.39
C GLY A 58 6.13 -5.80 8.12
N LYS A 59 7.34 -5.92 7.57
CA LYS A 59 8.45 -6.69 8.15
C LYS A 59 9.76 -5.94 7.94
N PRO A 60 10.24 -5.19 8.96
CA PRO A 60 11.46 -4.39 8.86
C PRO A 60 12.69 -5.20 8.47
N GLU A 61 12.78 -6.47 8.88
CA GLU A 61 13.93 -7.37 8.65
C GLU A 61 14.18 -7.61 7.16
N ILE A 62 13.13 -7.53 6.35
CA ILE A 62 13.19 -7.69 4.88
C ILE A 62 12.79 -6.40 4.15
N GLN A 63 12.78 -5.26 4.86
CA GLN A 63 12.40 -3.95 4.34
C GLN A 63 11.00 -3.93 3.69
N SER A 64 10.10 -4.80 4.15
CA SER A 64 8.73 -4.85 3.66
C SER A 64 7.89 -3.79 4.37
N PRO A 65 7.28 -2.84 3.63
CA PRO A 65 6.56 -1.74 4.24
C PRO A 65 5.22 -2.19 4.83
N PRO A 66 4.72 -1.48 5.87
CA PRO A 66 3.34 -1.63 6.32
C PRO A 66 2.38 -1.19 5.22
N VAL A 67 1.32 -1.97 5.02
CA VAL A 67 0.21 -1.68 4.09
C VAL A 67 -1.06 -1.28 4.83
N ASN A 68 -1.14 -1.52 6.14
CA ASN A 68 -2.30 -1.21 6.98
C ASN A 68 -2.37 0.25 7.45
N VAL A 69 -1.43 1.10 7.06
CA VAL A 69 -1.41 2.55 7.39
C VAL A 69 -1.66 3.44 6.18
N GLN A 70 -1.97 2.85 5.04
CA GLN A 70 -1.97 3.54 3.75
C GLN A 70 -3.38 3.66 3.16
N GLU A 71 -3.56 4.70 2.35
CA GLU A 71 -4.81 4.99 1.65
C GLU A 71 -5.08 3.96 0.55
N ASP A 72 -6.34 3.55 0.41
CA ASP A 72 -6.72 2.45 -0.49
C ASP A 72 -6.50 2.80 -1.97
N TRP A 73 -6.78 4.03 -2.38
CA TRP A 73 -6.47 4.51 -3.73
C TRP A 73 -4.97 4.45 -4.02
N PHE A 74 -4.13 4.77 -3.02
CA PHE A 74 -2.68 4.74 -3.16
C PHE A 74 -2.22 3.30 -3.33
N LEU A 75 -2.69 2.39 -2.48
CA LEU A 75 -2.37 0.96 -2.58
C LEU A 75 -2.75 0.42 -3.97
N LEU A 76 -3.96 0.71 -4.44
CA LEU A 76 -4.40 0.26 -5.76
C LEU A 76 -3.53 0.81 -6.90
N ASP A 77 -3.16 2.09 -6.83
CA ASP A 77 -2.23 2.71 -7.79
C ASP A 77 -0.84 2.04 -7.74
N GLN A 78 -0.30 1.76 -6.55
CA GLN A 78 0.99 1.08 -6.43
C GLN A 78 0.95 -0.34 -6.99
N LEU A 79 -0.09 -1.12 -6.68
CA LEU A 79 -0.24 -2.48 -7.22
C LEU A 79 -0.33 -2.47 -8.75
N ARG A 80 -1.06 -1.52 -9.34
CA ARG A 80 -1.13 -1.36 -10.81
C ARG A 80 0.24 -1.05 -11.41
N LYS A 81 1.00 -0.15 -10.77
CA LYS A 81 2.36 0.23 -11.19
C LYS A 81 3.37 -0.91 -11.07
N TYR A 82 3.25 -1.76 -10.05
CA TYR A 82 4.07 -2.97 -9.95
C TYR A 82 3.68 -3.98 -11.04
N ALA A 83 2.38 -4.25 -11.21
CA ALA A 83 1.87 -5.21 -12.18
C ALA A 83 2.26 -4.86 -13.62
N ASN A 84 2.19 -3.57 -13.99
CA ASN A 84 2.55 -3.11 -15.34
C ASN A 84 4.05 -2.76 -15.51
N GLY A 85 4.87 -2.95 -14.48
CA GLY A 85 6.31 -2.69 -14.53
C GLY A 85 6.73 -1.21 -14.44
N GLN A 86 5.81 -0.27 -14.26
CA GLN A 86 6.15 1.14 -14.01
C GLN A 86 6.93 1.34 -12.70
N ARG A 87 6.78 0.41 -11.75
CA ARG A 87 7.49 0.38 -10.48
C ARG A 87 8.37 -0.87 -10.35
N THR A 88 9.21 -1.14 -11.35
CA THR A 88 10.31 -2.12 -11.29
C THR A 88 11.49 -1.68 -12.17
N VAL A 89 11.60 -0.39 -12.43
CA VAL A 89 12.41 0.15 -13.54
C VAL A 89 13.90 0.22 -13.21
N HIS A 90 14.25 0.28 -11.92
CA HIS A 90 15.64 0.39 -11.51
C HIS A 90 16.25 -1.01 -11.35
N PRO A 91 17.43 -1.32 -11.94
CA PRO A 91 18.03 -2.65 -11.86
C PRO A 91 18.29 -3.17 -10.44
N ARG A 92 18.42 -2.27 -9.47
CA ARG A 92 18.59 -2.58 -8.04
C ARG A 92 17.29 -2.66 -7.23
N ASP A 93 16.12 -2.53 -7.85
CA ASP A 93 14.81 -2.58 -7.17
C ASP A 93 14.34 -4.04 -6.96
N ALA A 94 15.09 -4.79 -6.15
CA ALA A 94 14.74 -6.18 -5.82
C ALA A 94 13.35 -6.28 -5.16
N GLY A 95 13.00 -5.30 -4.32
CA GLY A 95 11.68 -5.18 -3.71
C GLY A 95 10.57 -5.06 -4.77
N GLY A 96 10.77 -4.22 -5.78
CA GLY A 96 9.83 -4.09 -6.89
C GLY A 96 9.69 -5.35 -7.72
N VAL A 97 10.79 -6.05 -8.00
CA VAL A 97 10.75 -7.35 -8.70
C VAL A 97 9.92 -8.37 -7.92
N MET A 98 10.14 -8.48 -6.60
CA MET A 98 9.34 -9.35 -5.73
C MET A 98 7.86 -8.97 -5.73
N MET A 99 7.55 -7.67 -5.63
CA MET A 99 6.17 -7.19 -5.70
C MET A 99 5.51 -7.52 -7.04
N LYS A 100 6.21 -7.34 -8.16
CA LYS A 100 5.67 -7.73 -9.48
C LYS A 100 5.40 -9.23 -9.56
N ALA A 101 6.29 -10.06 -9.04
CA ALA A 101 6.11 -11.51 -9.01
C ALA A 101 4.90 -11.93 -8.16
N ALA A 102 4.70 -11.31 -6.99
CA ALA A 102 3.55 -11.58 -6.13
C ALA A 102 2.19 -11.30 -6.81
N LEU A 103 2.17 -10.34 -7.75
CA LEU A 103 0.98 -9.94 -8.51
C LEU A 103 0.79 -10.73 -9.81
N ALA A 104 1.70 -11.63 -10.16
CA ALA A 104 1.59 -12.41 -11.39
C ALA A 104 0.28 -13.22 -11.43
N GLY A 105 -0.46 -13.05 -12.53
CA GLY A 105 -1.75 -13.72 -12.77
C GLY A 105 -2.95 -13.11 -12.06
N LEU A 106 -2.79 -12.04 -11.28
CA LEU A 106 -3.93 -11.32 -10.68
C LEU A 106 -4.59 -10.38 -11.69
N SER A 107 -5.92 -10.45 -11.76
CA SER A 107 -6.72 -9.52 -12.57
C SER A 107 -6.83 -8.14 -11.90
N PRO A 108 -7.24 -7.09 -12.63
CA PRO A 108 -7.55 -5.79 -12.02
C PRO A 108 -8.61 -5.86 -10.90
N ASP A 109 -9.55 -6.81 -10.98
CA ASP A 109 -10.56 -7.05 -9.93
C ASP A 109 -9.98 -7.75 -8.70
N ASP A 110 -9.01 -8.64 -8.87
CA ASP A 110 -8.28 -9.22 -7.74
C ASP A 110 -7.50 -8.15 -6.98
N LEU A 111 -6.84 -7.24 -7.70
CA LEU A 111 -6.12 -6.11 -7.08
C LEU A 111 -7.07 -5.21 -6.29
N ARG A 112 -8.24 -4.90 -6.85
CA ARG A 112 -9.31 -4.15 -6.16
C ARG A 112 -9.77 -4.88 -4.89
N SER A 113 -9.99 -6.19 -5.00
CA SER A 113 -10.45 -7.04 -3.89
C SER A 113 -9.43 -7.10 -2.75
N VAL A 114 -8.15 -7.29 -3.05
CA VAL A 114 -7.06 -7.27 -2.04
C VAL A 114 -7.01 -5.92 -1.33
N VAL A 115 -7.05 -4.82 -2.08
CA VAL A 115 -7.03 -3.47 -1.50
C VAL A 115 -8.28 -3.20 -0.66
N ALA A 116 -9.46 -3.62 -1.13
CA ALA A 116 -10.70 -3.48 -0.37
C ALA A 116 -10.65 -4.27 0.96
N TYR A 117 -10.06 -5.48 0.95
CA TYR A 117 -9.83 -6.25 2.17
C TYR A 117 -8.86 -5.55 3.13
N ILE A 118 -7.69 -5.09 2.65
CA ILE A 118 -6.73 -4.35 3.47
C ILE A 118 -7.41 -3.12 4.10
N ALA A 119 -8.08 -2.33 3.27
CA ALA A 119 -8.77 -1.13 3.70
C ALA A 119 -9.83 -1.42 4.76
N ARG A 120 -10.64 -2.47 4.57
CA ARG A 120 -11.76 -2.80 5.46
C ARG A 120 -11.32 -3.41 6.78
N ASP A 121 -10.47 -4.43 6.70
CA ASP A 121 -10.22 -5.37 7.80
C ASP A 121 -8.83 -5.19 8.44
N LEU A 122 -7.85 -4.57 7.75
CA LEU A 122 -6.48 -4.44 8.27
C LEU A 122 -6.11 -3.00 8.67
N THR A 123 -6.66 -1.98 8.00
CA THR A 123 -6.23 -0.59 8.22
C THR A 123 -6.44 -0.13 9.66
N VAL A 124 -5.36 0.36 10.28
CA VAL A 124 -5.36 0.83 11.68
C VAL A 124 -5.70 2.32 11.81
N THR A 125 -5.61 3.08 10.71
CA THR A 125 -6.07 4.47 10.68
C THR A 125 -7.60 4.50 10.60
N PRO A 126 -8.29 5.27 11.46
CA PRO A 126 -9.74 5.40 11.37
C PRO A 126 -10.15 5.92 9.99
N PRO A 127 -11.20 5.37 9.33
CA PRO A 127 -11.70 5.99 8.12
C PRO A 127 -12.41 7.32 8.45
N LEU A 128 -12.34 8.30 7.56
CA LEU A 128 -13.09 9.56 7.70
C LEU A 128 -14.61 9.35 7.71
N GLN A 129 -15.07 8.27 7.10
CA GLN A 129 -16.48 7.87 7.08
C GLN A 129 -16.58 6.36 7.30
N LYS A 130 -17.50 5.96 8.19
CA LYS A 130 -17.96 4.55 8.23
C LYS A 130 -18.53 4.23 6.84
N VAL A 131 -17.84 3.38 6.08
CA VAL A 131 -18.38 2.84 4.83
C VAL A 131 -19.47 1.82 5.22
N GLY A 132 -20.68 2.32 5.42
CA GLY A 132 -21.89 1.52 5.45
C GLY A 132 -22.69 1.75 4.17
N PRO A 133 -23.62 0.85 3.79
CA PRO A 133 -24.63 1.18 2.79
C PRO A 133 -25.34 2.49 3.21
N PRO A 134 -25.86 3.28 2.25
CA PRO A 134 -26.65 4.45 2.59
C PRO A 134 -27.72 4.04 3.60
N LYS A 135 -27.86 4.83 4.69
CA LYS A 135 -29.00 4.65 5.59
C LYS A 135 -30.25 4.81 4.72
N LYS A 136 -31.12 3.81 4.77
CA LYS A 136 -32.46 3.87 4.17
C LYS A 136 -33.25 5.02 4.79
#